data_AF-A0A0N8PQ36-F1
#
_entry.id   AF-A0A0N8PQ36-F1
#
_cell.length_a   1.000
_cell.length_b   1.000
_cell.length_c   1.000
_cell.angle_alpha   90.00
_cell.angle_beta   90.00
_cell.angle_gamma   90.00
#
_symmetry.space_group_name_H-M   'P 1'
#
loop_
_entity.id
_entity.type
_entity.pdbx_description
1 polymer ?
#
loop_
_entity_poly.entity_id
_entity_poly.type
_entity_poly.pdbx_seq_one_letter_code
_entity_poly.pdbx_strand_id
1 'polypeptide(L)'
;GTLAGVRALTAAIRAAQVTQLGFSGVMLPVLEDATLAQRNAEGRYTLRALLAFSAVCGTGLDTIPLAGDVAPAQLAGVLREVATLAATLRKPLTARLLPIPGMVAGDMTTFDFPYFVNTRVMDV
;
A
#
# COMPACT_ATOMS: atom_id res chain seq x y z
N GLY A 1 10.70 13.92 -5.88
CA GLY A 1 9.31 13.52 -5.57
C GLY A 1 9.27 12.07 -5.11
N THR A 2 8.27 11.68 -4.32
CA THR A 2 8.19 10.37 -3.65
C THR A 2 8.32 9.19 -4.61
N LEU A 3 7.60 9.20 -5.74
CA LEU A 3 7.67 8.14 -6.76
C LEU A 3 9.10 7.85 -7.23
N ALA A 4 9.87 8.90 -7.54
CA ALA A 4 11.26 8.77 -7.97
C ALA A 4 12.15 8.19 -6.85
N GLY A 5 11.89 8.56 -5.59
CA GLY A 5 12.57 7.98 -4.43
C GLY A 5 12.31 6.48 -4.28
N VAL A 6 11.04 6.06 -4.34
CA VAL A 6 10.67 4.63 -4.29
C VAL A 6 11.33 3.85 -5.42
N ARG A 7 11.38 4.41 -6.64
CA ARG A 7 12.05 3.80 -7.79
C ARG A 7 13.56 3.69 -7.59
N ALA A 8 14.21 4.71 -7.02
CA ALA A 8 15.65 4.72 -6.76
C ALA A 8 16.04 3.66 -5.73
N LEU A 9 15.31 3.60 -4.60
CA LEU A 9 15.50 2.59 -3.57
C LEU A 9 15.26 1.17 -4.10
N THR A 10 14.19 0.96 -4.87
CA THR A 10 13.92 -0.34 -5.50
C THR A 10 15.03 -0.73 -6.49
N ALA A 11 15.61 0.24 -7.22
CA ALA A 11 16.77 -0.01 -8.08
C ALA A 11 17.97 -0.51 -7.26
N ALA A 12 18.27 0.18 -6.15
CA ALA A 12 19.39 -0.14 -5.30
C ALA A 12 19.25 -1.55 -4.70
N ILE A 13 18.06 -1.89 -4.19
CA ILE A 13 17.75 -3.26 -3.71
C ILE A 13 17.98 -4.28 -4.84
N ARG A 14 17.50 -3.98 -6.05
CA ARG A 14 17.63 -4.90 -7.19
C ARG A 14 19.05 -4.99 -7.76
N ALA A 15 19.91 -4.02 -7.49
CA ALA A 15 21.30 -4.01 -7.91
C ALA A 15 22.24 -4.71 -6.91
N ALA A 16 21.74 -5.06 -5.71
CA ALA A 16 22.52 -5.77 -4.72
C ALA A 16 22.99 -7.12 -5.27
N GLN A 17 24.27 -7.45 -5.04
CA GLN A 17 24.90 -8.70 -5.49
C GLN A 17 24.53 -9.87 -4.57
N VAL A 18 23.24 -10.17 -4.47
CA VAL A 18 22.68 -11.25 -3.67
C VAL A 18 21.64 -12.01 -4.49
N THR A 19 21.40 -13.28 -4.14
CA THR A 19 20.31 -14.06 -4.75
C THR A 19 18.98 -13.40 -4.41
N GLN A 20 18.24 -12.99 -5.44
CA GLN A 20 16.92 -12.40 -5.28
C GLN A 20 15.85 -13.47 -5.19
N LEU A 21 15.06 -13.43 -4.11
CA LEU A 21 13.93 -14.33 -3.86
C LEU A 21 12.68 -13.50 -3.55
N GLY A 22 11.53 -13.93 -4.05
CA GLY A 22 10.24 -13.27 -3.79
C GLY A 22 10.19 -11.81 -4.27
N PHE A 23 9.54 -10.95 -3.47
CA PHE A 23 9.42 -9.52 -3.75
C PHE A 23 10.72 -8.76 -3.44
N SER A 24 11.58 -8.56 -4.44
CA SER A 24 12.85 -7.82 -4.28
C SER A 24 12.70 -6.33 -4.65
N GLY A 25 12.06 -5.55 -3.78
CA GLY A 25 11.90 -4.10 -3.94
C GLY A 25 11.34 -3.43 -2.68
N VAL A 26 11.16 -2.11 -2.71
CA VAL A 26 10.61 -1.36 -1.55
C VAL A 26 9.18 -1.81 -1.26
N MET A 27 8.89 -2.16 -0.01
CA MET A 27 7.53 -2.41 0.47
C MET A 27 6.97 -1.14 1.10
N LEU A 28 5.66 -0.93 0.99
CA LEU A 28 4.97 0.21 1.59
C LEU A 28 3.78 -0.26 2.45
N PRO A 29 4.02 -1.05 3.52
CA PRO A 29 2.94 -1.61 4.33
C PRO A 29 2.41 -0.55 5.30
N VAL A 30 1.26 0.03 4.99
CA VAL A 30 0.74 1.22 5.70
C VAL A 30 0.51 0.96 7.19
N LEU A 31 0.00 -0.21 7.55
CA LEU A 31 -0.22 -0.55 8.96
C LEU A 31 1.02 -1.15 9.63
N GLU A 32 2.07 -1.56 8.91
CA GLU A 32 3.21 -2.26 9.55
C GLU A 32 4.45 -1.37 9.71
N ASP A 33 4.46 -0.19 9.08
CA ASP A 33 5.52 0.79 9.20
C ASP A 33 5.04 2.03 9.96
N ALA A 34 5.71 2.36 11.08
CA ALA A 34 5.32 3.47 11.94
C ALA A 34 5.40 4.83 11.24
N THR A 35 6.34 5.01 10.31
CA THR A 35 6.46 6.25 9.55
C THR A 35 5.32 6.36 8.54
N LEU A 36 5.02 5.30 7.79
CA LEU A 36 3.89 5.29 6.85
C LEU A 36 2.57 5.51 7.58
N ALA A 37 2.33 4.80 8.69
CA ALA A 37 1.17 4.99 9.54
C ALA A 37 1.03 6.45 10.01
N GLN A 38 2.12 7.06 10.51
CA GLN A 38 2.10 8.47 10.88
C GLN A 38 1.77 9.38 9.69
N ARG A 39 2.41 9.18 8.53
CA ARG A 39 2.20 10.02 7.34
C ARG A 39 0.80 9.87 6.76
N ASN A 40 0.20 8.69 6.85
CA ASN A 40 -1.20 8.48 6.51
C ASN A 40 -2.14 9.21 7.48
N ALA A 41 -1.87 9.17 8.79
CA ALA A 41 -2.63 9.94 9.78
C ALA A 41 -2.52 11.46 9.55
N GLU A 42 -1.38 11.94 9.07
CA GLU A 42 -1.16 13.33 8.64
C GLU A 42 -1.81 13.68 7.28
N GLY A 43 -2.35 12.71 6.54
CA GLY A 43 -2.94 12.92 5.21
C GLY A 43 -1.91 13.26 4.12
N ARG A 44 -0.65 12.81 4.26
CA ARG A 44 0.46 13.15 3.35
C ARG A 44 0.40 12.43 2.01
N TYR A 45 -0.39 11.37 1.91
CA TYR A 45 -0.61 10.60 0.68
C TYR A 45 -2.02 9.99 0.69
N THR A 46 -2.46 9.50 -0.47
CA THR A 46 -3.75 8.85 -0.66
C THR A 46 -3.59 7.44 -1.19
N LEU A 47 -4.67 6.67 -1.26
CA LEU A 47 -4.69 5.36 -1.91
C LEU A 47 -4.17 5.44 -3.36
N ARG A 48 -4.59 6.47 -4.10
CA ARG A 48 -4.13 6.70 -5.49
C ARG A 48 -2.63 6.95 -5.58
N ALA A 49 -2.03 7.63 -4.59
CA ALA A 49 -0.59 7.82 -4.54
C ALA A 49 0.14 6.48 -4.32
N LEU A 50 -0.35 5.64 -3.39
CA LEU A 50 0.20 4.29 -3.18
C LEU A 50 0.06 3.41 -4.43
N LEU A 51 -1.06 3.52 -5.15
CA LEU A 51 -1.24 2.83 -6.41
C LEU A 51 -0.24 3.31 -7.48
N ALA A 52 0.03 4.62 -7.57
CA ALA A 52 1.07 5.12 -8.45
C ALA A 52 2.47 4.60 -8.05
N PHE A 53 2.77 4.56 -6.74
CA PHE A 53 4.03 3.99 -6.24
C PHE A 53 4.11 2.49 -6.50
N SER A 54 2.98 1.79 -6.59
CA SER A 54 2.90 0.37 -6.93
C SER A 54 3.57 0.06 -8.27
N ALA A 55 3.63 1.02 -9.19
CA ALA A 55 4.33 0.87 -10.47
C ALA A 55 5.83 0.58 -10.28
N VAL A 56 6.44 1.18 -9.25
CA VAL A 56 7.90 1.18 -9.06
C VAL A 56 8.38 0.52 -7.76
N CYS A 57 7.47 0.11 -6.87
CA CYS A 57 7.80 -0.57 -5.60
C CYS A 57 8.06 -2.08 -5.77
N GLY A 58 8.14 -2.84 -4.68
CA GLY A 58 8.29 -4.28 -4.66
C GLY A 58 6.97 -5.06 -4.72
N THR A 59 5.94 -4.64 -3.98
CA THR A 59 4.80 -5.49 -3.62
C THR A 59 3.46 -5.06 -4.22
N GLY A 60 3.14 -3.76 -4.21
CA GLY A 60 1.83 -3.25 -4.60
C GLY A 60 1.17 -2.51 -3.44
N LEU A 61 -0.15 -2.70 -3.28
CA LEU A 61 -0.90 -2.16 -2.15
C LEU A 61 -0.79 -3.12 -0.97
N ASP A 62 -0.24 -2.65 0.14
CA ASP A 62 0.05 -3.50 1.29
C ASP A 62 -0.45 -2.92 2.60
N THR A 63 -1.13 -3.76 3.37
CA THR A 63 -1.84 -3.43 4.62
C THR A 63 -2.61 -2.11 4.60
N ILE A 64 -3.50 -1.93 3.62
CA ILE A 64 -4.26 -0.69 3.46
C ILE A 64 -5.52 -0.72 4.34
N PRO A 65 -5.64 0.15 5.38
CA PRO A 65 -6.87 0.26 6.15
C PRO A 65 -7.91 1.04 5.35
N LEU A 66 -9.05 0.42 5.06
CA LEU A 66 -10.16 1.01 4.32
C LEU A 66 -11.41 1.12 5.18
N ALA A 67 -12.31 2.03 4.83
CA ALA A 67 -13.60 2.14 5.50
C ALA A 67 -14.39 0.82 5.43
N GLY A 68 -15.12 0.51 6.49
CA GLY A 68 -15.86 -0.74 6.61
C GLY A 68 -17.07 -0.84 5.70
N ASP A 69 -17.58 0.30 5.25
CA ASP A 69 -18.75 0.44 4.37
C ASP A 69 -18.38 0.57 2.88
N VAL A 70 -17.10 0.39 2.52
CA VAL A 70 -16.66 0.39 1.12
C VAL A 70 -17.44 -0.65 0.32
N ALA A 71 -18.08 -0.21 -0.76
CA ALA A 71 -18.89 -1.09 -1.58
C ALA A 71 -17.99 -2.13 -2.30
N PRO A 72 -18.46 -3.37 -2.48
CA PRO A 72 -17.74 -4.39 -3.24
C PRO A 72 -17.32 -3.93 -4.66
N ALA A 73 -18.14 -3.09 -5.31
CA ALA A 73 -17.83 -2.51 -6.62
C ALA A 73 -16.62 -1.56 -6.59
N GLN A 74 -16.43 -0.80 -5.50
CA GLN A 74 -15.28 0.07 -5.31
C GLN A 74 -14.00 -0.76 -5.09
N LEU A 75 -14.06 -1.80 -4.24
CA LEU A 75 -12.95 -2.74 -4.05
C LEU A 75 -12.57 -3.43 -5.37
N ALA A 76 -13.56 -3.88 -6.15
CA ALA A 76 -13.33 -4.46 -7.48
C ALA A 76 -12.65 -3.46 -8.42
N GLY A 77 -13.00 -2.17 -8.32
CA GLY A 77 -12.33 -1.07 -9.03
C GLY A 77 -10.85 -0.98 -8.70
N VAL A 78 -10.50 -0.93 -7.41
CA VAL A 78 -9.10 -0.90 -6.95
C VAL A 78 -8.33 -2.13 -7.42
N LEU A 79 -8.90 -3.33 -7.24
CA LEU A 79 -8.28 -4.58 -7.68
C LEU A 79 -8.06 -4.60 -9.20
N ARG A 80 -8.99 -4.06 -9.99
CA ARG A 80 -8.85 -3.93 -11.44
C ARG A 80 -7.74 -2.95 -11.80
N GLU A 81 -7.58 -1.83 -11.10
CA GLU A 81 -6.46 -0.91 -11.32
C GLU A 81 -5.11 -1.59 -11.00
N VAL A 82 -5.01 -2.32 -9.89
CA VAL A 82 -3.81 -3.10 -9.54
C VAL A 82 -3.51 -4.17 -10.60
N ALA A 83 -4.52 -4.93 -11.03
CA ALA A 83 -4.37 -5.96 -12.06
C ALA A 83 -3.95 -5.37 -13.41
N THR A 84 -4.53 -4.23 -13.80
CA THR A 84 -4.16 -3.50 -15.02
C THR A 84 -2.69 -3.08 -14.97
N LEU A 85 -2.25 -2.53 -13.84
CA LEU A 85 -0.87 -2.12 -13.63
C LEU A 85 0.09 -3.31 -13.67
N ALA A 86 -0.28 -4.42 -13.01
CA ALA A 86 0.49 -5.66 -12.99
C ALA A 86 0.68 -6.24 -14.40
N ALA A 87 -0.41 -6.33 -15.17
CA ALA A 87 -0.39 -6.83 -16.54
C ALA A 87 0.45 -5.93 -17.47
N THR A 88 0.23 -4.61 -17.40
CA THR A 88 0.92 -3.62 -18.25
C THR A 88 2.43 -3.62 -17.99
N LEU A 89 2.84 -3.70 -16.73
CA LEU A 89 4.25 -3.66 -16.34
C LEU A 89 4.91 -5.04 -16.33
N ARG A 90 4.15 -6.12 -16.60
CA ARG A 90 4.59 -7.52 -16.45
C ARG A 90 5.25 -7.75 -15.09
N LYS A 91 4.61 -7.26 -14.04
CA LYS A 91 5.12 -7.23 -12.68
C LYS A 91 4.10 -7.86 -11.74
N PRO A 92 4.49 -8.82 -10.88
CA PRO A 92 3.58 -9.33 -9.87
C PRO A 92 3.29 -8.22 -8.86
N LEU A 93 2.01 -7.87 -8.71
CA LEU A 93 1.53 -6.94 -7.70
C LEU A 93 0.46 -7.62 -6.84
N THR A 94 0.44 -7.27 -5.57
CA THR A 94 -0.58 -7.69 -4.61
C THR A 94 -1.43 -6.52 -4.18
N ALA A 95 -2.60 -6.84 -3.63
CA ALA A 95 -3.47 -5.87 -2.96
C ALA A 95 -3.95 -6.48 -1.65
N ARG A 96 -3.38 -6.02 -0.53
CA ARG A 96 -3.79 -6.39 0.82
C ARG A 96 -4.62 -5.25 1.39
N LEU A 97 -5.92 -5.29 1.10
CA LEU A 97 -6.92 -4.30 1.49
C LEU A 97 -7.65 -4.79 2.74
N LEU A 98 -7.80 -3.92 3.74
CA LEU A 98 -8.44 -4.24 5.02
C LEU A 98 -9.62 -3.28 5.27
N PRO A 99 -10.82 -3.57 4.74
CA PRO A 99 -12.04 -2.89 5.18
C PRO A 99 -12.28 -3.16 6.66
N ILE A 100 -12.43 -2.11 7.47
CA ILE A 100 -12.57 -2.24 8.93
C ILE A 100 -14.02 -1.98 9.35
N PRO A 101 -14.78 -3.02 9.75
CA PRO A 101 -16.20 -2.88 10.07
C PRO A 101 -16.48 -1.80 11.12
N GLY A 102 -17.47 -0.96 10.85
CA GLY A 102 -17.91 0.10 11.78
C GLY A 102 -17.04 1.35 11.79
N MET A 103 -15.96 1.42 10.99
CA MET A 103 -15.13 2.62 10.86
C MET A 103 -15.33 3.27 9.49
N VAL A 104 -15.30 4.60 9.47
CA VAL A 104 -15.38 5.41 8.25
C VAL A 104 -14.04 6.08 7.94
N ALA A 105 -13.88 6.60 6.71
CA ALA A 105 -12.66 7.28 6.31
C ALA A 105 -12.31 8.45 7.27
N GLY A 106 -11.05 8.50 7.69
CA GLY A 106 -10.55 9.48 8.66
C GLY A 106 -10.56 9.02 10.12
N ASP A 107 -11.32 7.99 10.48
CA ASP A 107 -11.29 7.41 11.83
C ASP A 107 -9.91 6.83 12.14
N MET A 108 -9.49 6.90 13.41
CA MET A 108 -8.24 6.29 13.85
C MET A 108 -8.46 4.81 14.16
N THR A 109 -7.71 3.91 13.53
CA THR A 109 -7.77 2.48 13.82
C THR A 109 -7.38 2.18 15.27
N THR A 110 -7.89 1.07 15.80
CA THR A 110 -7.61 0.61 17.18
C THR A 110 -7.25 -0.87 17.19
N PHE A 111 -6.32 -1.27 16.35
CA PHE A 111 -5.80 -2.63 16.34
C PHE A 111 -5.04 -2.92 17.64
N ASP A 112 -5.37 -4.04 18.26
CA ASP A 112 -4.59 -4.67 19.33
C ASP A 112 -3.79 -5.84 18.73
N PHE A 113 -2.88 -5.50 17.82
CA PHE A 113 -2.00 -6.46 17.15
C PHE A 113 -0.58 -5.89 17.10
N PRO A 114 0.43 -6.60 17.64
CA PRO A 114 1.76 -6.02 17.90
C PRO A 114 2.54 -5.58 16.65
N TYR A 115 2.17 -6.09 15.47
CA TYR A 115 2.82 -5.72 14.21
C TYR A 115 2.08 -4.60 13.47
N PHE A 116 0.92 -4.16 13.97
CA PHE A 116 0.19 -3.04 13.39
C PHE A 116 0.40 -1.75 14.19
N VAL A 117 0.60 -0.66 13.45
CA VAL A 117 0.65 0.70 13.93
C VAL A 117 -0.66 1.37 13.53
N ASN A 118 -1.36 1.88 14.53
CA ASN A 118 -2.64 2.53 14.31
C ASN A 118 -2.51 3.83 13.49
N THR A 119 -3.42 4.02 12.55
CA THR A 119 -3.44 5.15 11.62
C THR A 119 -4.86 5.48 11.19
N ARG A 120 -5.05 6.48 10.32
CA ARG A 120 -6.37 6.82 9.79
C ARG A 120 -6.85 5.83 8.75
N VAL A 121 -8.12 5.46 8.83
CA VAL A 121 -8.83 4.73 7.79
C VAL A 121 -8.83 5.55 6.50
N MET A 122 -8.47 4.91 5.39
CA MET A 122 -8.40 5.55 4.08
C MET A 122 -9.72 5.43 3.31
N ASP A 123 -9.99 6.41 2.46
CA ASP A 123 -11.05 6.34 1.45
C ASP A 123 -10.54 5.68 0.16
N VAL A 124 -11.47 5.16 -0.65
CA VAL A 124 -11.19 4.43 -1.91
C VAL A 124 -11.27 5.33 -3.14
#